data_AF-A0A816U220-F1
#
_entry.id   AF-A0A816U220-F1
#
_cell.length_a   1.000
_cell.length_b   1.000
_cell.length_c   1.000
_cell.angle_alpha   90.00
_cell.angle_beta   90.00
_cell.angle_gamma   90.00
#
_symmetry.space_group_name_H-M   'P 1'
#
loop_
_entity.id
_entity.type
_entity.pdbx_description
1 polymer ?
#
loop_
_entity_poly.entity_id
_entity_poly.type
_entity_poly.pdbx_seq_one_letter_code
_entity_poly.pdbx_strand_id
1 'polypeptide(L)'
;MTRQFTKKPTNTDLYLLYESNQCRKYKLGLISSIIIRIRLICSSDEFANIELKQLKSTLHDNGYPDHLIRRGIREGEVIAKKMINKQQNKNIDNIASTIIKKENIPNHTILWT
;
A
#
# COMPACT_ATOMS: atom_id res chain seq x y z
N MET A 1 -15.96 7.22 4.41
CA MET A 1 -14.72 7.94 4.81
C MET A 1 -13.70 7.79 3.70
N THR A 2 -13.32 8.89 3.04
CA THR A 2 -12.26 8.94 2.01
C THR A 2 -10.90 9.08 2.69
N ARG A 3 -10.08 8.02 2.73
CA ARG A 3 -8.75 8.06 3.33
C ARG A 3 -7.73 8.56 2.32
N GLN A 4 -7.11 9.71 2.60
CA GLN A 4 -5.98 10.25 1.86
C GLN A 4 -4.67 10.05 2.66
N PHE A 5 -3.53 9.98 1.98
CA PHE A 5 -2.22 10.02 2.62
C PHE A 5 -1.95 11.44 3.16
N THR A 6 -2.00 11.64 4.47
CA THR A 6 -1.76 12.95 5.09
C THR A 6 -0.36 13.03 5.69
N LYS A 7 0.43 14.01 5.25
CA LYS A 7 1.75 14.33 5.84
C LYS A 7 1.56 15.07 7.18
N LYS A 8 2.52 14.90 8.10
CA LYS A 8 2.57 15.70 9.33
C LYS A 8 2.95 17.15 9.00
N PRO A 9 2.54 18.14 9.81
CA PRO A 9 2.91 19.55 9.59
C PRO A 9 4.43 19.81 9.66
N THR A 10 5.18 18.91 10.31
CA THR A 10 6.65 18.97 10.40
C THR A 10 7.37 18.22 9.29
N ASN A 11 6.65 17.69 8.29
CA ASN A 11 7.29 16.99 7.19
C ASN A 11 8.04 17.98 6.30
N THR A 12 9.36 17.78 6.17
CA THR A 12 10.24 18.61 5.34
C THR A 12 10.35 18.13 3.90
N ASP A 13 9.68 17.03 3.55
CA ASP A 13 9.80 16.36 2.25
C ASP A 13 11.26 15.98 1.90
N LEU A 14 12.07 15.81 2.94
CA LEU A 14 13.44 15.31 2.83
C LEU A 14 13.43 13.78 2.94
N TYR A 15 13.78 13.12 1.85
CA TYR A 15 14.11 11.71 1.83
C TYR A 15 15.63 11.54 1.89
N LEU A 16 16.08 10.29 1.84
CA LEU A 16 17.49 9.98 1.68
C LEU A 16 17.99 10.60 0.36
N LEU A 17 18.93 11.53 0.42
CA LEU A 17 19.49 12.16 -0.79
C LEU A 17 20.13 11.14 -1.73
N TYR A 18 20.02 11.36 -3.04
CA TYR A 18 20.59 10.45 -4.03
C TYR A 18 22.12 10.36 -3.93
N GLU A 19 22.81 11.43 -3.57
CA GLU A 19 24.28 11.48 -3.40
C GLU A 19 24.78 10.88 -2.09
N SER A 20 23.88 10.45 -1.20
CA SER A 20 24.30 9.78 0.04
C SER A 20 25.04 8.47 -0.25
N ASN A 21 25.96 8.09 0.64
CA ASN A 21 26.74 6.85 0.58
C ASN A 21 25.90 5.61 0.94
N GLN A 22 24.72 5.48 0.32
CA GLN A 22 23.82 4.34 0.47
C GLN A 22 23.70 3.61 -0.85
N CYS A 23 23.61 2.28 -0.77
CA CYS A 23 23.58 1.44 -1.95
C CYS A 23 22.31 1.71 -2.79
N ARG A 24 22.44 1.54 -4.12
CA ARG A 24 21.32 1.75 -5.06
C ARG A 24 20.10 0.91 -4.73
N LYS A 25 20.31 -0.31 -4.21
CA LYS A 25 19.23 -1.21 -3.78
C LYS A 25 18.41 -0.61 -2.64
N TYR A 26 19.04 0.06 -1.69
CA TYR A 26 18.35 0.72 -0.58
C TYR A 26 17.51 1.91 -1.09
N LYS A 27 18.09 2.74 -1.97
CA LYS A 27 17.39 3.86 -2.62
C LYS A 27 16.17 3.41 -3.42
N LEU A 28 16.28 2.30 -4.16
CA LEU A 28 15.13 1.69 -4.84
C LEU A 28 14.10 1.14 -3.85
N GLY A 29 14.56 0.47 -2.80
CA GLY A 29 13.70 -0.06 -1.74
C GLY A 29 12.89 1.03 -1.04
N LEU A 30 13.50 2.21 -0.82
CA LEU A 30 12.83 3.38 -0.28
C LEU A 30 11.66 3.81 -1.17
N ILE A 31 11.91 4.03 -2.47
CA ILE A 31 10.86 4.41 -3.42
C ILE A 31 9.75 3.37 -3.42
N SER A 32 10.08 2.10 -3.63
CA SER A 32 9.11 1.00 -3.65
C SER A 32 8.27 0.94 -2.37
N SER A 33 8.88 1.14 -1.21
CA SER A 33 8.19 1.12 0.08
C SER A 33 7.19 2.26 0.24
N ILE A 34 7.53 3.46 -0.21
CA ILE A 34 6.61 4.61 -0.18
C ILE A 34 5.42 4.35 -1.12
N ILE A 35 5.67 3.83 -2.32
CA ILE A 35 4.62 3.51 -3.30
C ILE A 35 3.65 2.47 -2.75
N ILE A 36 4.18 1.39 -2.14
CA ILE A 36 3.36 0.37 -1.47
C ILE A 36 2.48 1.01 -0.41
N ARG A 37 3.03 1.92 0.41
CA ARG A 37 2.25 2.63 1.44
C ARG A 37 1.17 3.51 0.86
N ILE A 38 1.45 4.28 -0.21
CA ILE A 38 0.46 5.12 -0.88
C ILE A 38 -0.72 4.26 -1.34
N ARG A 39 -0.45 3.14 -2.01
CA ARG A 39 -1.49 2.22 -2.53
C ARG A 39 -2.29 1.51 -1.44
N LEU A 40 -1.68 1.21 -0.29
CA LEU A 40 -2.37 0.57 0.83
C LEU A 40 -3.17 1.55 1.70
N ILE A 41 -2.82 2.84 1.69
CA ILE A 41 -3.44 3.86 2.55
C ILE A 41 -4.56 4.59 1.81
N CYS A 42 -4.35 4.95 0.55
CA CYS A 42 -5.32 5.73 -0.21
C CYS A 42 -6.57 4.91 -0.51
N SER A 43 -7.75 5.48 -0.24
CA SER A 43 -9.04 4.83 -0.52
C SER A 43 -9.40 4.82 -2.00
N SER A 44 -8.82 5.69 -2.82
CA SER A 44 -9.09 5.76 -4.25
C SER A 44 -7.79 5.91 -5.05
N ASP A 45 -7.85 5.47 -6.31
CA ASP A 45 -6.75 5.62 -7.24
C ASP A 45 -6.47 7.09 -7.59
N GLU A 46 -7.48 7.96 -7.53
CA GLU A 46 -7.32 9.39 -7.74
C GLU A 46 -6.40 10.02 -6.68
N PHE A 47 -6.67 9.75 -5.39
CA PHE A 47 -5.81 10.21 -4.31
C PHE A 47 -4.41 9.62 -4.40
N ALA A 48 -4.30 8.32 -4.74
CA ALA A 48 -3.00 7.69 -4.96
C ALA A 48 -2.21 8.38 -6.08
N ASN A 49 -2.85 8.77 -7.19
CA ASN A 49 -2.19 9.43 -8.31
C ASN A 49 -1.72 10.86 -7.96
N ILE A 50 -2.47 11.60 -7.14
CA ILE A 50 -2.06 12.91 -6.61
C ILE A 50 -0.78 12.75 -5.78
N GLU A 51 -0.77 11.80 -4.85
CA GLU A 51 0.38 11.53 -3.99
C GLU A 51 1.60 11.02 -4.77
N LEU A 52 1.37 10.18 -5.79
CA LEU A 52 2.43 9.72 -6.70
C LEU A 52 3.08 10.88 -7.46
N LYS A 53 2.28 11.84 -7.93
CA LYS A 53 2.78 13.04 -8.60
C LYS A 53 3.64 13.88 -7.66
N GLN A 54 3.18 14.10 -6.43
CA GLN A 54 3.94 14.82 -5.41
C GLN A 54 5.24 14.09 -5.07
N LEU A 55 5.19 12.78 -4.82
CA LEU A 55 6.36 11.96 -4.55
C LEU A 55 7.40 12.04 -5.67
N LYS A 56 6.97 12.01 -6.93
CA LYS A 56 7.88 12.15 -8.07
C LYS A 56 8.62 13.49 -8.04
N SER A 57 7.90 14.59 -7.75
CA SER A 57 8.50 15.91 -7.59
C SER A 57 9.52 15.90 -6.45
N THR A 58 9.11 15.43 -5.27
CA THR A 58 9.98 15.37 -4.11
C THR A 58 11.24 14.53 -4.37
N LEU A 59 11.13 13.36 -5.02
CA LEU A 59 12.30 12.53 -5.34
C LEU A 59 13.24 13.23 -6.32
N HIS A 60 12.70 13.96 -7.29
CA HIS A 60 13.50 14.77 -8.20
C HIS A 60 14.28 15.86 -7.43
N ASP A 61 13.62 16.55 -6.50
CA ASP A 61 14.24 17.58 -5.64
C ASP A 61 15.31 16.98 -4.71
N ASN A 62 15.15 15.71 -4.31
CA ASN A 62 16.14 14.94 -3.55
C ASN A 62 17.29 14.37 -4.43
N GLY A 63 17.34 14.72 -5.72
CA GLY A 63 18.42 14.40 -6.66
C GLY A 63 18.29 13.04 -7.35
N TYR A 64 17.14 12.37 -7.26
CA TYR A 64 17.00 11.03 -7.86
C TYR A 64 16.89 11.10 -9.38
N PRO A 65 17.63 10.26 -10.13
CA PRO A 65 17.53 10.24 -11.57
C PRO A 65 16.22 9.58 -12.01
N ASP A 66 15.66 10.14 -13.08
CA ASP A 66 14.30 9.87 -13.55
C ASP A 66 14.03 8.38 -13.87
N HIS A 67 15.05 7.70 -14.41
CA HIS A 67 15.00 6.27 -14.70
C HIS A 67 14.90 5.40 -13.43
N LEU A 68 15.50 5.84 -12.33
CA LEU A 68 15.46 5.14 -11.04
C LEU A 68 14.10 5.32 -10.37
N ILE A 69 13.54 6.53 -10.44
CA ILE A 69 12.19 6.84 -9.96
C ILE A 69 11.17 5.95 -10.68
N ARG A 70 11.20 5.91 -12.03
CA ARG A 70 10.30 5.05 -12.82
C ARG A 70 10.43 3.57 -12.44
N ARG A 71 11.66 3.11 -12.21
CA ARG A 71 11.91 1.72 -11.78
C ARG A 71 11.31 1.42 -10.41
N GLY A 72 11.56 2.28 -9.41
CA GLY A 72 11.03 2.11 -8.06
C GLY A 72 9.50 2.16 -8.02
N ILE A 73 8.88 3.06 -8.80
CA ILE A 73 7.42 3.10 -8.96
C ILE A 73 6.92 1.75 -9.49
N ARG A 74 7.50 1.26 -10.60
CA ARG A 74 7.06 -0.02 -11.19
C ARG A 74 7.19 -1.19 -10.21
N GLU A 75 8.32 -1.29 -9.50
CA GLU A 75 8.55 -2.35 -8.52
C GLU A 75 7.55 -2.25 -7.35
N GLY A 76 7.34 -1.05 -6.81
CA GLY A 76 6.36 -0.80 -5.75
C GLY A 76 4.93 -1.15 -6.16
N GLU A 77 4.49 -0.76 -7.36
CA GLU A 77 3.15 -1.07 -7.89
C GLU A 77 2.90 -2.57 -8.02
N VAL A 78 3.88 -3.33 -8.53
CA VAL A 78 3.77 -4.79 -8.65
C VAL A 78 3.65 -5.44 -7.28
N ILE A 79 4.43 -4.98 -6.29
CA ILE A 79 4.38 -5.51 -4.92
C ILE A 79 3.05 -5.15 -4.25
N ALA A 80 2.58 -3.90 -4.40
CA ALA A 80 1.31 -3.45 -3.84
C ALA A 80 0.13 -4.29 -4.35
N LYS A 81 0.04 -4.50 -5.67
CA LYS A 81 -0.99 -5.35 -6.29
C LYS A 81 -0.96 -6.77 -5.72
N LYS A 82 0.23 -7.38 -5.62
CA LYS A 82 0.37 -8.72 -5.00
C LYS A 82 -0.10 -8.75 -3.55
N MET A 83 0.20 -7.72 -2.77
CA MET A 83 -0.23 -7.61 -1.37
C MET A 83 -1.76 -7.48 -1.25
N ILE A 84 -2.38 -6.62 -2.06
CA ILE A 84 -3.83 -6.42 -2.08
C ILE A 84 -4.55 -7.71 -2.47
N ASN A 85 -4.13 -8.38 -3.53
CA ASN A 85 -4.72 -9.64 -3.98
C ASN A 85 -4.61 -10.73 -2.88
N LYS A 86 -3.46 -10.80 -2.19
CA LYS A 86 -3.27 -11.72 -1.07
C LYS A 86 -4.23 -11.44 0.09
N GLN A 87 -4.55 -10.17 0.36
CA GLN A 87 -5.51 -9.80 1.41
C GLN A 87 -6.95 -10.17 0.99
N GLN A 88 -7.31 -9.96 -0.27
CA GLN A 88 -8.62 -10.33 -0.80
C GLN A 88 -8.85 -11.85 -0.72
N ASN A 89 -7.87 -12.65 -1.17
CA ASN A 89 -7.97 -14.12 -1.10
C ASN A 89 -8.17 -14.62 0.33
N LYS A 90 -7.38 -14.11 1.28
CA LYS A 90 -7.56 -14.44 2.71
C LYS A 90 -8.95 -14.08 3.24
N ASN A 91 -9.52 -12.97 2.79
CA ASN A 91 -10.86 -12.57 3.20
C ASN A 91 -11.91 -13.56 2.68
N ILE A 92 -11.78 -13.98 1.42
CA ILE A 92 -12.63 -15.01 0.82
C ILE A 92 -12.54 -16.32 1.61
N ASP A 93 -11.34 -16.78 1.93
CA ASP A 93 -11.12 -18.00 2.72
C ASP A 93 -11.80 -17.92 4.11
N ASN A 94 -11.68 -16.75 4.76
CA ASN A 94 -12.33 -16.50 6.05
C ASN A 94 -13.86 -16.50 5.95
N ILE A 95 -14.43 -15.89 4.89
CA ILE A 95 -15.88 -15.86 4.65
C ILE A 95 -16.38 -17.29 4.42
N ALA A 96 -15.71 -18.06 3.55
CA ALA A 96 -16.05 -19.45 3.27
C ALA A 96 -16.06 -20.29 4.57
N SER A 97 -15.03 -20.14 5.41
CA SER A 97 -14.96 -20.83 6.71
C SER A 97 -16.08 -20.43 7.68
N THR A 98 -16.58 -19.20 7.59
CA THR A 98 -17.68 -18.69 8.43
C THR A 98 -19.03 -19.23 7.95
N ILE A 99 -19.23 -19.33 6.64
CA ILE A 99 -20.45 -19.91 6.05
C ILE A 99 -20.56 -21.40 6.43
N ILE A 100 -19.48 -22.17 6.25
CA ILE A 100 -19.43 -23.60 6.62
C ILE A 100 -19.73 -23.80 8.12
N LYS A 101 -19.27 -22.89 8.99
CA LYS A 101 -19.57 -22.94 10.42
C LYS A 101 -21.05 -22.66 10.71
N LYS A 102 -21.69 -21.73 10.00
CA LYS A 102 -23.11 -21.42 10.17
C LYS A 102 -24.02 -22.55 9.70
N GLU A 103 -23.68 -23.22 8.60
CA GLU A 103 -24.44 -24.36 8.07
C GLU A 103 -24.35 -25.60 8.97
N ASN A 104 -23.26 -25.76 9.72
CA ASN A 104 -23.05 -26.86 10.67
C ASN A 104 -23.63 -26.61 12.09
N ILE A 105 -24.37 -25.51 12.32
CA ILE A 105 -25.05 -25.29 13.61
C ILE A 105 -26.37 -26.10 13.58
N PRO A 106 -26.52 -27.17 14.38
CA PRO A 106 -27.76 -27.95 14.39
C PRO A 106 -28.93 -27.09 14.88
N ASN A 107 -30.04 -27.10 14.13
CA ASN A 107 -31.31 -26.45 14.45
C ASN A 107 -32.01 -27.10 15.67
N HIS A 108 -31.34 -27.21 16.82
CA HIS A 108 -31.95 -27.78 18.03
C HIS A 108 -31.91 -26.83 19.21
N THR A 109 -32.58 -25.68 19.09
CA THR A 109 -33.23 -24.97 20.21
C THR A 109 -34.22 -24.03 19.52
N ILE A 110 -35.54 -24.23 19.61
CA ILE A 110 -36.37 -23.88 20.76
C ILE A 110 -37.67 -24.72 20.66
N LEU A 111 -37.93 -25.57 21.66
CA LEU A 111 -39.29 -25.96 22.01
C LEU A 111 -39.59 -25.32 23.37
N TRP A 112 -40.61 -24.46 23.39
CA TRP A 112 -41.11 -23.77 24.57
C TRP A 112 -41.88 -24.77 25.46
N THR A 113 -41.56 -24.81 26.75
CA THR A 113 -42.50 -25.17 27.83
C THR A 113 -42.19 -24.32 29.05
#